data_AF-A0A842RH41-F1
#
_entry.id   AF-A0A842RH41-F1
#
_cell.length_a   1.000
_cell.length_b   1.000
_cell.length_c   1.000
_cell.angle_alpha   90.00
_cell.angle_beta   90.00
_cell.angle_gamma   90.00
#
_symmetry.space_group_name_H-M   'P 1'
#
loop_
_entity.id
_entity.type
_entity.pdbx_description
1 polymer ?
#
loop_
_entity_poly.entity_id
_entity_poly.type
_entity_poly.pdbx_seq_one_letter_code
_entity_poly.pdbx_strand_id
1 'polypeptide(L)'
;MPFWIALGINSELQREQEEKEAQAYQKLQEVAAEYLRKSLPTLPPGISVELTRIASFYKLEKEDAEKLLQELLVEQPELGEYVELAQVFIRSKAKEEPHFISEPMFQEHFHRYTCSKCGSPLTKEEERCSECGTEVLRYIVCKLPVSFGERVGKCSQCGGEGHLTHFQEWRKTEGKCPRCLQELIIEEQFLEAKK
;
A
#
# COMPACT_ATOMS: atom_id res chain seq x y z
N MET A 1 63.53 25.92 23.99
CA MET A 1 63.11 24.53 23.74
C MET A 1 61.65 24.50 23.30
N PRO A 2 61.27 23.62 22.37
CA PRO A 2 60.28 23.92 21.35
C PRO A 2 58.88 23.40 21.73
N PHE A 3 58.04 24.28 22.28
CA PHE A 3 56.63 23.96 22.55
C PHE A 3 55.74 24.09 21.29
N TRP A 4 56.26 24.69 20.20
CA TRP A 4 55.52 24.96 18.98
C TRP A 4 55.46 23.81 17.98
N ILE A 5 56.26 22.74 18.16
CA ILE A 5 56.32 21.62 17.21
C ILE A 5 55.17 20.61 17.46
N ALA A 6 54.65 20.51 18.69
CA ALA A 6 53.59 19.55 19.02
C ALA A 6 52.19 19.93 18.50
N LEU A 7 51.94 21.23 18.23
CA LEU A 7 50.64 21.68 17.72
C LEU A 7 50.48 21.47 16.21
N GLY A 8 51.58 21.40 15.45
CA GLY A 8 51.53 21.20 14.00
C GLY A 8 51.27 19.75 13.59
N ILE A 9 51.77 18.76 14.34
CA ILE A 9 51.62 17.35 14.01
C ILE A 9 50.16 16.89 14.17
N ASN A 10 49.41 17.50 15.11
CA ASN A 10 48.02 17.14 15.35
C ASN A 10 47.08 17.62 14.22
N SER A 11 47.43 18.69 13.51
CA SER A 11 46.58 19.23 12.43
C SER A 11 46.74 18.47 11.11
N GLU A 12 47.92 17.93 10.80
CA GLU A 12 48.12 17.09 9.62
C GLU A 12 47.40 15.74 9.74
N LEU A 13 47.50 15.08 10.90
CA LEU A 13 46.81 13.82 11.15
C LEU A 13 45.29 13.98 11.11
N GLN A 14 44.76 15.08 11.68
CA GLN A 14 43.34 15.38 11.65
C GLN A 14 42.85 15.62 10.21
N ARG A 15 43.60 16.36 9.39
CA ARG A 15 43.26 16.57 7.98
C ARG A 15 43.27 15.28 7.18
N GLU A 16 44.24 14.40 7.41
CA GLU A 16 44.31 13.10 6.74
C GLU A 16 43.12 12.21 7.14
N GLN A 17 42.69 12.26 8.40
CA GLN A 17 41.50 11.52 8.85
C GLN A 17 40.22 12.08 8.22
N GLU A 18 40.02 13.39 8.25
CA GLU A 18 38.88 14.06 7.62
C GLU A 18 38.81 13.77 6.12
N GLU A 19 39.95 13.75 5.43
CA GLU A 19 40.03 13.40 4.01
C GLU A 19 39.64 11.93 3.75
N LYS A 20 40.11 11.00 4.59
CA LYS A 20 39.73 9.57 4.47
C LYS A 20 38.25 9.35 4.74
N GLU A 21 37.69 10.04 5.74
CA GLU A 21 36.26 9.99 6.06
C GLU A 21 35.42 10.55 4.91
N ALA A 22 35.83 11.69 4.33
CA ALA A 22 35.17 12.28 3.17
C ALA A 22 35.22 11.35 1.94
N GLN A 23 36.37 10.75 1.65
CA GLN A 23 36.51 9.77 0.56
C GLN A 23 35.66 8.52 0.78
N ALA A 24 35.56 8.03 2.02
CA ALA A 24 34.71 6.90 2.36
C ALA A 24 33.23 7.24 2.20
N TYR A 25 32.82 8.43 2.61
CA TYR A 25 31.45 8.91 2.46
C TYR A 25 31.06 9.07 0.99
N GLN A 26 31.94 9.64 0.17
CA GLN A 26 31.72 9.76 -1.28
C GLN A 26 31.52 8.38 -1.93
N LYS A 27 32.36 7.39 -1.59
CA LYS A 27 32.19 6.01 -2.08
C LYS A 27 30.86 5.39 -1.64
N LEU A 28 30.41 5.68 -0.42
CA LEU A 28 29.10 5.22 0.06
C LEU A 28 27.95 5.81 -0.78
N GLN A 29 28.01 7.10 -1.11
CA GLN A 29 27.03 7.76 -1.97
C GLN A 29 27.00 7.14 -3.38
N GLU A 30 28.16 6.87 -3.99
CA GLU A 30 28.25 6.22 -5.30
C GLU A 30 27.62 4.82 -5.30
N VAL A 31 27.89 4.02 -4.26
CA VAL A 31 27.30 2.69 -4.09
C VAL A 31 25.79 2.80 -3.90
N ALA A 32 25.31 3.71 -3.05
CA ALA A 32 23.88 3.93 -2.84
C ALA A 32 23.18 4.36 -4.13
N ALA A 33 23.81 5.20 -4.94
CA ALA A 33 23.31 5.62 -6.25
C ALA A 33 23.11 4.42 -7.19
N GLU A 34 24.12 3.54 -7.28
CA GLU A 34 24.06 2.34 -8.11
C GLU A 34 22.95 1.39 -7.67
N TYR A 35 22.76 1.19 -6.36
CA TYR A 35 21.67 0.37 -5.84
C TYR A 35 20.30 0.98 -6.11
N LEU A 36 20.13 2.29 -5.88
CA LEU A 36 18.88 2.99 -6.18
C LEU A 36 18.51 2.86 -7.66
N ARG A 37 19.46 3.06 -8.58
CA ARG A 37 19.24 2.85 -10.02
C ARG A 37 18.72 1.44 -10.34
N LYS A 38 19.19 0.42 -9.61
CA LYS A 38 18.74 -0.97 -9.81
C LYS A 38 17.41 -1.26 -9.12
N SER A 39 17.15 -0.69 -7.94
CA SER A 39 15.98 -1.02 -7.12
C SER A 39 14.73 -0.22 -7.48
N LEU A 40 14.85 1.06 -7.84
CA LEU A 40 13.69 1.91 -8.12
C LEU A 40 12.83 1.38 -9.29
N PRO A 41 13.40 0.88 -10.40
CA PRO A 41 12.63 0.25 -11.48
C PRO A 41 11.88 -1.01 -11.07
N THR A 42 12.21 -1.63 -9.94
CA THR A 42 11.55 -2.87 -9.46
C THR A 42 10.34 -2.58 -8.59
N LEU A 43 10.17 -1.35 -8.10
CA LEU A 43 9.04 -0.97 -7.26
C LEU A 43 7.73 -0.99 -8.07
N PRO A 44 6.60 -1.48 -7.54
CA PRO A 44 5.33 -1.34 -8.27
C PRO A 44 4.98 0.14 -8.52
N PRO A 45 4.46 0.51 -9.70
CA PRO A 45 4.10 1.89 -10.01
C PRO A 45 2.99 2.39 -9.08
N GLY A 46 3.04 3.68 -8.73
CA GLY A 46 2.05 4.32 -7.84
C GLY A 46 2.21 3.99 -6.36
N ILE A 47 3.23 3.21 -5.96
CA ILE A 47 3.59 3.05 -4.55
C ILE A 47 4.50 4.20 -4.15
N SER A 48 4.14 4.88 -3.05
CA SER A 48 4.99 5.87 -2.41
C SER A 48 6.03 5.19 -1.50
N VAL A 49 7.27 5.67 -1.57
CA VAL A 49 8.36 5.27 -0.67
C VAL A 49 8.86 6.50 0.06
N GLU A 50 8.80 6.47 1.38
CA GLU A 50 9.29 7.57 2.23
C GLU A 50 10.80 7.74 2.12
N LEU A 51 11.26 8.99 2.05
CA LEU A 51 12.67 9.36 1.99
C LEU A 51 13.46 8.84 3.20
N THR A 52 12.86 8.85 4.39
CA THR A 52 13.45 8.32 5.63
C THR A 52 13.80 6.84 5.50
N ARG A 53 12.95 6.07 4.81
CA ARG A 53 13.18 4.64 4.55
C ARG A 53 14.33 4.44 3.58
N ILE A 54 14.43 5.28 2.55
CA ILE A 54 15.56 5.27 1.60
C ILE A 54 16.86 5.61 2.34
N ALA A 55 16.89 6.72 3.08
CA ALA A 55 18.05 7.18 3.85
C ALA A 55 18.54 6.11 4.83
N SER A 56 17.63 5.52 5.61
CA SER A 56 17.95 4.45 6.56
C SER A 56 18.50 3.20 5.90
N PHE A 57 17.93 2.79 4.76
CA PHE A 57 18.36 1.60 4.04
C PHE A 57 19.79 1.74 3.49
N TYR A 58 20.15 2.94 3.01
CA TYR A 58 21.46 3.22 2.42
C TYR A 58 22.47 3.86 3.38
N LYS A 59 22.10 4.07 4.65
CA LYS A 59 22.92 4.74 5.67
C LYS A 59 23.38 6.14 5.21
N LEU A 60 22.47 6.87 4.56
CA LEU A 60 22.68 8.25 4.16
C LEU A 60 21.97 9.17 5.14
N GLU A 61 22.50 10.38 5.28
CA GLU A 61 21.72 11.48 5.84
C GLU A 61 20.55 11.80 4.90
N LYS A 62 19.49 12.37 5.48
CA LYS A 62 18.23 12.56 4.77
C LYS A 62 18.38 13.51 3.59
N GLU A 63 19.14 14.58 3.78
CA GLU A 63 19.44 15.61 2.78
C GLU A 63 20.23 15.04 1.61
N ASP A 64 21.18 14.13 1.89
CA ASP A 64 21.98 13.46 0.86
C ASP A 64 21.14 12.44 0.07
N ALA A 65 20.24 11.71 0.73
CA ALA A 65 19.31 10.81 0.05
C ALA A 65 18.36 11.56 -0.88
N GLU A 66 17.89 12.74 -0.46
CA GLU A 66 17.02 13.61 -1.27
C GLU A 66 17.76 14.13 -2.50
N LYS A 67 18.95 14.70 -2.28
CA LYS A 67 19.80 15.19 -3.37
C LYS A 67 20.11 14.09 -4.38
N LEU A 68 20.48 12.90 -3.90
CA LEU A 68 20.78 11.75 -4.74
C LEU A 68 19.56 11.31 -5.55
N LEU A 69 18.38 11.27 -4.94
CA LEU A 69 17.15 10.92 -5.63
C LEU A 69 16.79 11.96 -6.71
N GLN A 70 16.94 13.25 -6.41
CA GLN A 70 16.71 14.32 -7.38
C GLN A 70 17.69 14.23 -8.56
N GLU A 71 18.98 13.99 -8.30
CA GLU A 71 19.99 13.77 -9.35
C GLU A 71 19.61 12.58 -10.24
N LEU A 72 19.18 11.46 -9.64
CA LEU A 72 18.71 10.29 -10.39
C LEU A 72 17.47 10.56 -11.24
N LEU A 73 16.55 11.43 -10.79
CA LEU A 73 15.37 11.79 -11.56
C LEU A 73 15.66 12.77 -12.70
N VAL A 74 16.72 13.56 -12.58
CA VAL A 74 17.26 14.34 -13.70
C VAL A 74 17.89 13.43 -14.75
N GLU A 75 18.62 12.39 -14.32
CA GLU A 75 19.21 11.39 -15.21
C GLU A 75 18.17 10.48 -15.89
N GLN A 76 17.16 10.04 -15.13
CA GLN A 76 16.16 9.05 -15.53
C GLN A 76 14.76 9.49 -15.08
N PRO A 77 14.15 10.48 -15.76
CA PRO A 77 12.83 11.02 -15.41
C PRO A 77 11.70 9.97 -15.49
N GLU A 78 11.90 8.86 -16.19
CA GLU A 78 10.98 7.74 -16.25
C GLU A 78 10.88 6.93 -14.95
N LEU A 79 11.84 7.08 -14.02
CA LEU A 79 11.82 6.37 -12.75
C LEU A 79 10.62 6.80 -11.91
N GLY A 80 10.26 8.08 -11.89
CA GLY A 80 9.23 8.57 -11.00
C GLY A 80 9.15 10.06 -10.84
N GLU A 81 8.47 10.44 -9.78
CA GLU A 81 8.39 11.81 -9.27
C GLU A 81 8.74 11.79 -7.79
N TYR A 82 9.48 12.79 -7.35
CA TYR A 82 9.72 13.03 -5.93
C TYR A 82 8.88 14.22 -5.47
N VAL A 83 8.07 13.99 -4.44
CA VAL A 83 7.17 15.00 -3.88
C VAL A 83 7.81 15.59 -2.63
N GLU A 84 8.46 16.75 -2.78
CA GLU A 84 9.25 17.41 -1.73
C GLU A 84 8.46 17.61 -0.42
N LEU A 85 7.21 18.11 -0.52
CA LEU A 85 6.36 18.37 0.65
C LEU A 85 6.02 17.13 1.46
N ALA A 86 5.85 15.99 0.78
CA ALA A 86 5.52 14.72 1.43
C ALA A 86 6.77 13.87 1.70
N GLN A 87 7.93 14.26 1.16
CA GLN A 87 9.19 13.51 1.21
C GLN A 87 9.00 12.05 0.79
N VAL A 88 8.26 11.86 -0.29
CA VAL A 88 7.99 10.55 -0.88
C VAL A 88 8.42 10.51 -2.33
N PHE A 89 9.01 9.38 -2.69
CA PHE A 89 9.22 8.99 -4.08
C PHE A 89 8.02 8.18 -4.57
N ILE A 90 7.49 8.50 -5.75
CA ILE A 90 6.42 7.74 -6.40
C ILE A 90 6.93 7.28 -7.75
N ARG A 91 6.96 5.97 -7.98
CA ARG A 91 7.35 5.42 -9.28
C ARG A 91 6.31 5.76 -10.34
N SER A 92 6.76 6.36 -11.44
CA SER A 92 5.94 6.65 -12.60
C SER A 92 5.52 5.34 -13.27
N LYS A 93 4.26 5.26 -13.72
CA LYS A 93 3.93 4.27 -14.74
C LYS A 93 4.80 4.65 -15.94
N ALA A 94 5.66 3.73 -16.40
CA ALA A 94 6.38 3.94 -17.64
C ALA A 94 5.36 4.44 -18.67
N LYS A 95 5.71 5.48 -19.43
CA LYS A 95 4.92 5.88 -20.60
C LYS A 95 4.92 4.69 -21.54
N GLU A 96 4.02 3.73 -21.30
CA GLU A 96 3.55 2.84 -22.35
C GLU A 96 3.16 3.80 -23.47
N GLU A 97 3.83 3.68 -24.62
CA GLU A 97 3.43 4.45 -25.78
C GLU A 97 1.92 4.37 -25.90
N PRO A 98 1.23 5.44 -26.32
CA PRO A 98 -0.20 5.41 -26.54
C PRO A 98 -0.50 4.47 -27.72
N HIS A 99 -0.40 3.16 -27.49
CA HIS A 99 -1.07 2.13 -28.23
C HIS A 99 -2.54 2.41 -28.03
N PHE A 100 -3.09 3.32 -28.83
CA PHE A 100 -4.49 3.38 -29.25
C PHE A 100 -5.42 2.53 -28.38
N ILE A 101 -5.61 2.92 -27.11
CA ILE A 101 -6.48 2.16 -26.20
C ILE A 101 -7.86 2.72 -26.46
N SER A 102 -8.58 1.99 -27.31
CA SER A 102 -10.01 1.84 -27.26
C SER A 102 -10.48 1.77 -25.81
N GLU A 103 -11.04 2.88 -25.32
CA GLU A 103 -11.83 3.00 -24.08
C GLU A 103 -11.12 2.53 -22.79
N PRO A 104 -11.42 3.15 -21.63
CA PRO A 104 -10.76 2.78 -20.39
C PRO A 104 -11.10 1.32 -20.07
N MET A 105 -10.10 0.43 -20.15
CA MET A 105 -10.05 -0.77 -19.33
C MET A 105 -9.97 -0.30 -17.87
N PHE A 106 -11.11 0.09 -17.30
CA PHE A 106 -11.46 -0.40 -15.99
C PHE A 106 -11.07 -1.88 -16.02
N GLN A 107 -10.08 -2.26 -15.21
CA GLN A 107 -9.98 -3.65 -14.84
C GLN A 107 -11.33 -3.98 -14.21
N GLU A 108 -12.23 -4.52 -15.03
CA GLU A 108 -13.30 -5.37 -14.58
C GLU A 108 -12.58 -6.52 -13.88
N HIS A 109 -12.24 -6.30 -12.61
CA HIS A 109 -12.39 -7.35 -11.64
C HIS A 109 -13.84 -7.78 -11.80
N PHE A 110 -14.07 -8.73 -12.72
CA PHE A 110 -15.22 -9.60 -12.74
C PHE A 110 -15.20 -10.29 -11.38
N HIS A 111 -15.63 -9.58 -10.35
CA HIS A 111 -16.11 -10.16 -9.12
C HIS A 111 -17.34 -10.95 -9.56
N ARG A 112 -17.09 -12.19 -9.98
CA ARG A 112 -18.13 -13.15 -10.29
C ARG A 112 -18.80 -13.44 -8.95
N TYR A 113 -19.84 -12.68 -8.64
CA TYR A 113 -20.74 -13.02 -7.55
C TYR A 113 -21.26 -14.43 -7.81
N THR A 114 -21.46 -15.19 -6.76
CA THR A 114 -22.05 -16.53 -6.88
C THR A 114 -23.25 -16.64 -5.97
N CYS A 115 -24.23 -17.46 -6.35
CA CYS A 115 -25.40 -17.70 -5.54
C CYS A 115 -24.98 -18.32 -4.21
N SER A 116 -25.31 -17.67 -3.09
CA SER A 116 -24.99 -18.14 -1.73
C SER A 116 -25.49 -19.57 -1.43
N LYS A 117 -26.50 -20.05 -2.16
CA LYS A 117 -27.08 -21.39 -1.97
C LYS A 117 -26.50 -22.46 -2.90
N CYS A 118 -26.30 -22.17 -4.18
CA CYS A 118 -25.94 -23.19 -5.18
C CYS A 118 -24.59 -22.94 -5.88
N GLY A 119 -23.95 -21.81 -5.64
CA GLY A 119 -22.65 -21.48 -6.23
C GLY A 119 -22.68 -21.06 -7.71
N SER A 120 -23.85 -21.03 -8.36
CA SER A 120 -23.95 -20.54 -9.75
C SER A 120 -23.51 -19.09 -9.86
N PRO A 121 -22.91 -18.67 -11.00
CA PRO A 121 -22.55 -17.26 -11.21
C PRO A 121 -23.79 -16.37 -11.18
N LEU A 122 -23.64 -15.17 -10.63
CA LEU A 122 -24.66 -14.12 -10.58
C LEU A 122 -24.13 -12.82 -11.21
N THR A 123 -25.04 -12.06 -11.82
CA THR A 123 -24.79 -10.67 -12.19
C THR A 123 -25.03 -9.74 -11.00
N LYS A 124 -24.52 -8.50 -11.06
CA LYS A 124 -24.66 -7.54 -9.96
C LYS A 124 -26.10 -7.06 -9.80
N GLU A 125 -26.93 -7.15 -10.83
CA GLU A 125 -28.29 -6.65 -10.90
C GLU A 125 -29.35 -7.72 -10.59
N GLU A 126 -28.99 -9.01 -10.58
CA GLU A 126 -29.91 -10.11 -10.31
C GLU A 126 -30.49 -10.06 -8.89
N GLU A 127 -31.82 -10.08 -8.78
CA GLU A 127 -32.53 -10.18 -7.48
C GLU A 127 -32.75 -11.63 -7.05
N ARG A 128 -32.75 -12.56 -8.01
CA ARG A 128 -32.91 -14.00 -7.79
C ARG A 128 -31.93 -14.78 -8.65
N CYS A 129 -31.44 -15.88 -8.12
CA CYS A 129 -30.61 -16.82 -8.87
C CYS A 129 -31.42 -17.48 -9.99
N SER A 130 -30.92 -17.41 -11.21
CA SER A 130 -31.50 -18.04 -12.41
C SER A 130 -31.54 -19.57 -12.33
N GLU A 131 -30.56 -20.19 -11.67
CA GLU A 131 -30.43 -21.65 -11.58
C GLU A 131 -31.30 -22.27 -10.48
N CYS A 132 -31.35 -21.67 -9.29
CA CYS A 132 -32.02 -22.26 -8.12
C CYS A 132 -33.22 -21.46 -7.57
N GLY A 133 -33.52 -20.31 -8.18
CA GLY A 133 -34.66 -19.45 -7.81
C GLY A 133 -34.53 -18.75 -6.45
N THR A 134 -33.40 -18.90 -5.75
CA THR A 134 -33.20 -18.30 -4.42
C THR A 134 -32.92 -16.81 -4.53
N GLU A 135 -33.49 -16.02 -3.61
CA GLU A 135 -33.27 -14.57 -3.54
C GLU A 135 -31.81 -14.24 -3.24
N VAL A 136 -31.26 -13.26 -3.95
CA VAL A 136 -29.87 -12.82 -3.80
C VAL A 136 -29.74 -12.00 -2.53
N LEU A 137 -29.04 -12.55 -1.54
CA LEU A 137 -28.76 -11.86 -0.29
C LEU A 137 -27.80 -10.69 -0.53
N ARG A 138 -28.28 -9.46 -0.31
CA ARG A 138 -27.48 -8.23 -0.44
C ARG A 138 -27.27 -7.59 0.92
N TYR A 139 -26.03 -7.19 1.20
CA TYR A 139 -25.74 -6.56 2.47
C TYR A 139 -26.16 -5.09 2.50
N ILE A 140 -26.76 -4.64 3.61
CA ILE A 140 -27.27 -3.28 3.75
C ILE A 140 -26.18 -2.20 3.73
N VAL A 141 -24.94 -2.50 4.15
CA VAL A 141 -23.85 -1.50 4.20
C VAL A 141 -23.19 -1.37 2.83
N CYS A 142 -22.68 -2.46 2.25
CA CYS A 142 -21.95 -2.38 0.98
C CYS A 142 -22.84 -2.53 -0.26
N LYS A 143 -24.11 -2.92 -0.11
CA LYS A 143 -25.08 -3.19 -1.21
C LYS A 143 -24.66 -4.29 -2.20
N LEU A 144 -23.61 -5.04 -1.89
CA LEU A 144 -23.11 -6.12 -2.73
C LEU A 144 -23.78 -7.47 -2.38
N PRO A 145 -23.95 -8.38 -3.36
CA PRO A 145 -24.34 -9.77 -3.14
C PRO A 145 -23.34 -10.53 -2.26
N VAL A 146 -23.85 -11.41 -1.41
CA VAL A 146 -23.04 -12.36 -0.64
C VAL A 146 -22.80 -13.62 -1.48
N SER A 147 -21.54 -13.96 -1.71
CA SER A 147 -21.13 -15.08 -2.55
C SER A 147 -21.11 -16.42 -1.79
N PHE A 148 -21.12 -17.52 -2.55
CA PHE A 148 -21.03 -18.86 -1.99
C PHE A 148 -19.71 -19.05 -1.22
N GLY A 149 -19.83 -19.52 0.03
CA GLY A 149 -18.68 -19.76 0.91
C GLY A 149 -18.14 -18.52 1.64
N GLU A 150 -18.70 -17.33 1.39
CA GLU A 150 -18.34 -16.14 2.15
C GLU A 150 -18.87 -16.20 3.59
N ARG A 151 -18.12 -15.60 4.51
CA ARG A 151 -18.54 -15.53 5.92
C ARG A 151 -19.57 -14.43 6.11
N VAL A 152 -20.69 -14.79 6.73
CA VAL A 152 -21.81 -13.89 6.98
C VAL A 152 -21.93 -13.60 8.47
N GLY A 153 -21.99 -12.32 8.83
CA GLY A 153 -22.40 -11.86 10.16
C GLY A 153 -23.91 -11.72 10.23
N LYS A 154 -24.51 -12.11 11.36
CA LYS A 154 -25.96 -12.02 11.60
C LYS A 154 -26.27 -11.22 12.85
N CYS A 155 -27.23 -10.30 12.77
CA CYS A 155 -27.73 -9.58 13.93
C CYS A 155 -28.60 -10.50 14.81
N SER A 156 -28.28 -10.59 16.10
CA SER A 156 -29.06 -11.38 17.07
C SER A 156 -30.48 -10.86 17.28
N GLN A 157 -30.72 -9.56 17.05
CA GLN A 157 -32.01 -8.92 17.30
C GLN A 157 -32.97 -9.03 16.12
N CYS A 158 -32.53 -8.70 14.90
CA CYS A 158 -33.41 -8.69 13.72
C CYS A 158 -33.12 -9.80 12.70
N GLY A 159 -32.09 -10.63 12.94
CA GLY A 159 -31.65 -11.63 11.98
C GLY A 159 -31.06 -11.08 10.68
N GLY A 160 -30.77 -9.77 10.60
CA GLY A 160 -30.17 -9.13 9.44
C GLY A 160 -28.77 -9.69 9.16
N GLU A 161 -28.49 -10.02 7.90
CA GLU A 161 -27.27 -10.71 7.45
C GLU A 161 -26.38 -9.78 6.62
N GLY A 162 -25.07 -10.03 6.61
CA GLY A 162 -24.10 -9.23 5.89
C GLY A 162 -22.70 -9.82 5.81
N HIS A 163 -21.84 -9.27 4.94
CA HIS A 163 -20.42 -9.64 4.91
C HIS A 163 -19.80 -9.45 6.30
N LEU A 164 -19.17 -10.50 6.83
CA LEU A 164 -18.67 -10.51 8.21
C LEU A 164 -17.70 -9.35 8.47
N THR A 165 -16.81 -9.04 7.53
CA THR A 165 -15.80 -7.97 7.66
C THR A 165 -16.47 -6.60 7.83
N HIS A 166 -17.32 -6.21 6.89
CA HIS A 166 -18.05 -4.94 6.95
C HIS A 166 -18.99 -4.87 8.17
N PHE A 167 -19.61 -5.99 8.55
CA PHE A 167 -20.46 -6.04 9.74
C PHE A 167 -19.67 -5.83 11.03
N GLN A 168 -18.46 -6.39 11.13
CA GLN A 168 -17.57 -6.18 12.27
C GLN A 168 -17.02 -4.75 12.33
N GLU A 169 -16.63 -4.18 11.19
CA GLU A 169 -16.18 -2.79 11.10
C GLU A 169 -17.30 -1.83 11.50
N TRP A 170 -18.50 -2.01 10.95
CA TRP A 170 -19.67 -1.21 11.32
C TRP A 170 -19.99 -1.32 12.81
N ARG A 171 -19.90 -2.53 13.38
CA ARG A 171 -20.11 -2.73 14.82
C ARG A 171 -19.07 -1.96 15.65
N LYS A 172 -17.80 -1.92 15.23
CA LYS A 172 -16.73 -1.19 15.95
C LYS A 172 -16.96 0.32 15.94
N THR A 173 -17.48 0.86 14.84
CA THR A 173 -17.68 2.32 14.69
C THR A 173 -18.99 2.79 15.29
N GLU A 174 -20.10 2.08 15.03
CA GLU A 174 -21.46 2.54 15.39
C GLU A 174 -22.05 1.83 16.60
N GLY A 175 -21.56 0.63 16.95
CA GLY A 175 -22.12 -0.20 18.04
C GLY A 175 -23.55 -0.74 17.80
N LYS A 176 -24.18 -0.40 16.66
CA LYS A 176 -25.58 -0.69 16.34
C LYS A 176 -25.73 -1.47 15.05
N CYS A 177 -26.82 -2.24 14.96
CA CYS A 177 -27.16 -2.95 13.73
C CYS A 177 -27.57 -1.97 12.63
N PRO A 178 -26.99 -2.04 11.41
CA PRO A 178 -27.35 -1.14 10.32
C PRO A 178 -28.80 -1.33 9.80
N ARG A 179 -29.46 -2.44 10.15
CA ARG A 179 -30.84 -2.76 9.72
C ARG A 179 -31.90 -2.33 10.73
N CYS A 180 -31.74 -2.71 12.01
CA CYS A 180 -32.75 -2.44 13.05
C CYS A 180 -32.34 -1.37 14.06
N LEU A 181 -31.11 -0.83 13.97
CA LEU A 181 -30.55 0.20 14.83
C LEU A 181 -30.43 -0.19 16.32
N GLN A 182 -30.70 -1.45 16.67
CA GLN A 182 -30.49 -1.98 18.02
C GLN A 182 -29.00 -2.20 18.30
N GLU A 183 -28.62 -2.08 19.57
CA GLU A 183 -27.25 -2.33 20.02
C GLU A 183 -26.85 -3.79 19.77
N LEU A 184 -25.65 -3.98 19.23
CA LEU A 184 -25.09 -5.31 19.01
C LEU A 184 -24.36 -5.73 20.28
N ILE A 185 -25.01 -6.57 21.09
CA ILE A 185 -24.37 -7.20 22.26
C ILE A 185 -23.20 -8.05 21.76
N ILE A 186 -22.02 -7.85 22.37
CA ILE A 186 -20.79 -8.56 22.05
C ILE A 186 -20.90 -9.97 22.64
N GLU A 187 -21.65 -10.86 22.01
CA GLU A 187 -21.48 -12.29 22.21
C GLU A 187 -20.84 -12.86 20.95
N GLU A 188 -19.69 -13.52 21.12
CA GLU A 188 -18.85 -14.12 20.06
C GLU A 188 -19.51 -15.34 19.41
N GLN A 189 -20.76 -15.22 18.96
CA GLN A 189 -21.46 -16.30 18.28
C GLN A 189 -21.18 -16.23 16.78
N PHE A 190 -20.05 -16.80 16.36
CA PHE A 190 -19.77 -17.09 14.96
C PHE A 190 -20.54 -18.34 14.56
N LEU A 191 -21.67 -18.16 13.87
CA LEU A 191 -22.35 -19.27 13.20
C LEU A 191 -21.60 -19.57 11.90
N GLU A 192 -20.86 -20.68 11.88
CA GLU A 192 -20.39 -21.25 10.62
C GLU A 192 -21.61 -21.68 9.79
N ALA A 193 -21.70 -21.22 8.55
CA ALA A 193 -22.74 -21.65 7.63
C ALA A 193 -22.62 -23.17 7.47
N LYS A 194 -23.61 -23.92 7.99
CA LYS A 194 -23.66 -25.36 7.83
C LYS A 194 -23.77 -25.67 6.34
N LYS A 195 -22.80 -26.45 5.86
CA LYS A 195 -22.73 -27.00 4.50
C LYS A 195 -23.93 -27.88 4.18
#